data_AF-A0A497HV51-F1
#
_entry.id   AF-A0A497HV51-F1
#
_cell.length_a   1.000
_cell.length_b   1.000
_cell.length_c   1.000
_cell.angle_alpha   90.00
_cell.angle_beta   90.00
_cell.angle_gamma   90.00
#
_symmetry.space_group_name_H-M   'P 1'
#
loop_
_entity.id
_entity.type
_entity.pdbx_description
1 polymer ?
#
loop_
_entity_poly.entity_id
_entity_poly.type
_entity_poly.pdbx_seq_one_letter_code
_entity_poly.pdbx_strand_id
1 'polypeptide(L)' 'MKKGEFIRLEFTAWVKEPRELFDTTDENVAKEEGKYVEGGKYGPIVTVVGEGKLLQG' A
#
# COMPACT_ATOMS: atom_id res chain seq x y z
N MET A 1 14.03 4.72 10.92
CA MET A 1 14.04 5.01 9.48
C MET A 1 14.59 6.40 9.28
N LYS A 2 15.57 6.55 8.39
CA LYS A 2 16.21 7.82 8.05
C LYS A 2 15.85 8.20 6.63
N LYS A 3 15.77 9.51 6.35
CA LYS A 3 15.60 10.00 4.98
C LYS A 3 16.69 9.41 4.08
N GLY A 4 16.29 8.89 2.91
CA GLY A 4 17.19 8.24 1.94
C GLY A 4 17.38 6.74 2.14
N GLU A 5 16.84 6.12 3.19
CA GLU A 5 16.89 4.66 3.35
C GLU A 5 15.92 3.97 2.39
N PHE A 6 16.37 2.86 1.79
CA PHE A 6 15.49 1.94 1.08
C PHE A 6 14.80 1.01 2.07
N ILE A 7 13.49 0.89 1.93
CA ILE A 7 12.66 -0.01 2.73
C ILE A 7 11.85 -0.93 1.84
N ARG A 8 11.52 -2.09 2.38
CA ARG A 8 10.39 -2.90 1.91
C ARG A 8 9.17 -2.56 2.77
N LEU A 9 8.06 -2.26 2.11
CA LEU A 9 6.82 -1.85 2.75
C LEU A 9 5.67 -2.72 2.24
N GLU A 10 4.91 -3.25 3.17
CA GLU A 10 3.58 -3.80 2.94
C GLU A 10 2.59 -2.87 3.65
N PHE A 11 1.48 -2.55 3.00
CA PHE A 11 0.48 -1.66 3.56
C PHE A 11 -0.93 -2.01 3.09
N THR A 12 -1.90 -1.58 3.88
CA THR A 12 -3.31 -1.53 3.51
C THR A 12 -3.83 -0.18 3.98
N ALA A 13 -4.34 0.62 3.05
CA ALA A 13 -4.88 1.95 3.28
C ALA A 13 -6.41 1.92 3.15
N TRP A 14 -7.08 2.58 4.09
CA TRP A 14 -8.54 2.66 4.14
C TRP A 14 -8.96 4.12 4.13
N VAL A 15 -10.03 4.43 3.38
CA VAL A 15 -10.83 5.62 3.66
C VAL A 15 -11.56 5.37 4.97
N LYS A 16 -11.52 6.32 5.91
CA LYS A 16 -12.16 6.14 7.23
C LYS A 16 -13.68 6.17 7.12
N GLU A 17 -14.20 7.12 6.36
CA GLU A 17 -15.63 7.41 6.22
C GLU A 17 -15.96 7.79 4.76
N PRO A 18 -16.62 6.89 3.99
CA PRO A 18 -17.00 5.53 4.37
C PRO A 18 -15.78 4.62 4.58
N ARG A 19 -15.93 3.55 5.36
CA ARG A 19 -14.88 2.53 5.51
C ARG A 19 -14.76 1.75 4.21
N GLU A 20 -13.82 2.17 3.37
CA GLU A 20 -13.58 1.57 2.05
C GLU A 20 -12.09 1.32 1.85
N LEU A 21 -11.75 0.17 1.27
CA LEU A 21 -10.38 -0.13 0.87
C LEU A 21 -9.94 0.85 -0.22
N PHE A 22 -8.89 1.63 0.06
CA PHE A 22 -8.30 2.57 -0.89
C PHE A 22 -7.19 1.90 -1.71
N ASP A 23 -6.23 1.27 -1.04
CA ASP A 23 -5.08 0.64 -1.67
C ASP A 23 -4.49 -0.45 -0.76
N THR A 24 -3.89 -1.49 -1.32
CA THR A 24 -3.24 -2.54 -0.54
C THR A 24 -2.19 -3.29 -1.36
N THR A 25 -1.11 -3.68 -0.69
CA THR A 25 -0.14 -4.64 -1.24
C THR A 25 -0.56 -6.10 -1.00
N ASP A 26 -1.60 -6.36 -0.20
CA ASP A 26 -2.07 -7.71 0.11
C ASP A 26 -3.15 -8.17 -0.88
N GLU A 27 -2.84 -9.21 -1.66
CA GLU A 27 -3.75 -9.77 -2.65
C GLU A 27 -5.03 -10.33 -2.03
N ASN A 28 -4.94 -10.92 -0.82
CA ASN A 28 -6.10 -11.53 -0.16
C ASN A 28 -7.06 -10.44 0.28
N VAL A 29 -6.56 -9.36 0.89
CA VAL A 29 -7.37 -8.20 1.28
C VAL A 29 -8.05 -7.58 0.05
N ALA A 30 -7.32 -7.44 -1.07
CA ALA A 30 -7.90 -6.93 -2.31
C ALA A 30 -9.04 -7.83 -2.84
N LYS A 31 -8.90 -9.16 -2.75
CA LYS A 31 -9.94 -10.10 -3.17
C LYS A 31 -11.15 -10.06 -2.24
N GLU A 32 -10.93 -10.07 -0.92
CA GLU A 32 -11.99 -10.04 0.09
C GLU A 32 -12.85 -8.77 -0.02
N GLU A 33 -12.22 -7.62 -0.29
CA GLU A 33 -12.90 -6.33 -0.46
C GLU A 33 -13.41 -6.08 -1.89
N GLY A 34 -13.25 -7.05 -2.80
CA GLY A 34 -13.70 -6.92 -4.19
C GLY A 34 -12.96 -5.86 -5.02
N LYS A 35 -11.74 -5.49 -4.61
CA LYS A 35 -10.85 -4.51 -5.29
C LYS A 35 -9.65 -5.17 -5.98
N TYR A 36 -9.67 -6.49 -6.14
CA TYR A 36 -8.61 -7.22 -6.83
C TYR A 36 -8.49 -6.78 -8.30
N VAL A 37 -7.26 -6.55 -8.75
CA VAL A 37 -6.93 -6.21 -10.13
C VAL A 37 -6.22 -7.39 -10.77
N GLU A 38 -6.83 -7.97 -11.80
CA GLU A 38 -6.23 -9.06 -12.56
C GLU A 38 -4.92 -8.61 -13.23
N GLY A 39 -3.85 -9.39 -13.05
CA GLY A 39 -2.51 -9.02 -13.49
C GLY A 39 -1.81 -7.95 -12.63
N GLY A 40 -2.46 -7.50 -11.54
CA GLY A 40 -1.86 -6.63 -10.54
C GLY A 40 -0.67 -7.30 -9.83
N LYS A 41 0.33 -6.50 -9.45
CA LYS A 41 1.47 -6.97 -8.65
C LYS A 41 1.21 -6.72 -7.18
N TYR A 42 1.02 -7.79 -6.43
CA TYR A 42 0.86 -7.77 -4.99
C TYR A 42 2.15 -8.22 -4.29
N GLY A 43 2.28 -7.86 -3.01
CA GLY A 43 3.43 -8.11 -2.17
C GLY A 43 4.23 -6.84 -1.82
N PRO A 44 5.28 -6.99 -0.99
CA PRO A 44 6.09 -5.87 -0.50
C PRO A 44 6.66 -5.01 -1.64
N ILE A 45 6.45 -3.70 -1.56
CA ILE A 45 7.05 -2.73 -2.48
C ILE A 45 8.35 -2.18 -1.90
N VAL A 46 9.29 -1.81 -2.78
CA VAL A 46 10.51 -1.11 -2.37
C VAL A 46 10.35 0.38 -2.60
N THR A 47 10.58 1.18 -1.56
CA THR A 47 10.52 2.65 -1.64
C THR A 47 11.63 3.31 -0.83
N VAL A 48 11.79 4.62 -0.99
CA VAL A 48 12.82 5.43 -0.31
C VAL A 48 12.14 6.37 0.67
N VAL A 49 12.61 6.37 1.91
CA VAL A 49 12.07 7.21 2.98
C VAL A 49 12.32 8.69 2.67
N GLY A 50 11.25 9.49 2.66
CA GLY A 50 11.33 10.95 2.54
C GLY A 50 11.48 11.49 1.11
N GLU A 51 11.26 10.66 0.09
CA GLU A 51 11.28 11.05 -1.34
C GLU A 51 9.88 11.38 -1.91
N GLY A 52 8.86 11.50 -1.06
CA GLY A 52 7.51 11.88 -1.48
C GLY A 52 6.73 10.83 -2.28
N LYS A 53 7.19 9.57 -2.29
CA LYS A 53 6.50 8.45 -2.97
C LYS A 53 5.29 7.90 -2.20
N LEU A 54 5.19 8.21 -0.91
CA LEU A 54 4.09 7.79 -0.04
C LEU A 54 3.41 9.02 0.54
N LEU A 55 2.14 8.87 0.93
CA LEU A 55 1.43 9.87 1.72
C LEU A 55 2.19 10.12 3.03
N GLN A 56 2.35 11.39 3.39
CA GLN A 56 2.89 11.74 4.69
C GLN A 56 1.85 11.47 5.77
N GLY A 57 2.26 10.72 6.80
CA GLY A 57 1.47 10.47 8.01
C GLY A 57 1.79 11.44 9.13
#